data_AF-A0A3C0GL15-F1
#
_entry.id   AF-A0A3C0GL15-F1
#
_cell.length_a   1.000
_cell.length_b   1.000
_cell.length_c   1.000
_cell.angle_alpha   90.00
_cell.angle_beta   90.00
_cell.angle_gamma   90.00
#
_symmetry.space_group_name_H-M   'P 1'
#
loop_
_entity.id
_entity.type
_entity.pdbx_description
1 polymer ?
#
loop_
_entity_poly.entity_id
_entity_poly.type
_entity_poly.pdbx_seq_one_letter_code
_entity_poly.pdbx_strand_id
1 'polypeptide(L)'
;MIKLTQINTTTVSITRNETDGPVVDKQYIFKDVWINPAYVTKVEEDAALNNENIKKPLIKGLDNRATFSRVYVSSNNHSSYFSVVGHPNIVVSKLGE
;
A
#
# COMPACT_ATOMS: atom_id res chain seq x y z
N MET A 1 11.17 -15.93 -5.09
CA MET A 1 10.06 -14.94 -5.09
C MET A 1 9.46 -14.91 -3.70
N ILE A 2 9.07 -13.74 -3.22
CA ILE A 2 8.67 -13.52 -1.83
C ILE A 2 7.26 -12.94 -1.81
N LYS A 3 6.41 -13.49 -0.93
CA LYS A 3 5.02 -13.09 -0.76
C LYS A 3 4.95 -11.93 0.24
N LEU A 4 4.39 -10.80 -0.18
CA LEU A 4 4.05 -9.66 0.67
C LEU A 4 2.56 -9.36 0.57
N THR A 5 2.01 -8.71 1.59
CA THR A 5 0.61 -8.25 1.58
C THR A 5 0.59 -6.79 1.13
N GLN A 6 0.09 -6.55 -0.07
CA GLN A 6 -0.15 -5.23 -0.63
C GLN A 6 -1.47 -4.65 -0.10
N ILE A 7 -1.48 -3.36 0.18
CA ILE A 7 -2.71 -2.58 0.34
C ILE A 7 -2.97 -1.80 -0.95
N ASN A 8 -4.15 -2.01 -1.53
CA ASN A 8 -4.59 -1.33 -2.74
C ASN A 8 -5.72 -0.37 -2.43
N THR A 9 -5.69 0.79 -3.07
CA THR A 9 -6.74 1.79 -2.96
C THR A 9 -7.59 1.76 -4.22
N THR A 10 -8.87 1.47 -4.06
CA THR A 10 -9.88 1.62 -5.09
C THR A 10 -10.65 2.90 -4.81
N THR A 11 -10.55 3.86 -5.72
CA THR A 11 -11.33 5.10 -5.63
C THR A 11 -12.68 4.88 -6.28
N VAL A 12 -13.76 5.02 -5.51
CA VAL A 12 -15.13 4.97 -6.00
C VAL A 12 -15.69 6.39 -5.97
N SER A 13 -15.91 6.96 -7.15
CA SER A 13 -16.56 8.27 -7.28
C SER A 13 -18.07 8.06 -7.31
N ILE A 14 -18.77 8.59 -6.29
CA ILE A 14 -20.23 8.54 -6.23
C ILE A 14 -20.76 9.97 -6.41
N THR A 15 -21.47 10.20 -7.52
CA THR A 15 -22.24 11.44 -7.72
C THR A 15 -23.58 11.25 -7.04
N ARG A 16 -23.79 11.88 -5.88
CA ARG A 16 -25.06 11.74 -5.13
C ARG A 16 -26.16 12.66 -5.64
N ASN A 17 -25.85 13.81 -6.24
CA ASN A 17 -26.75 14.75 -6.93
C ASN A 17 -25.93 15.74 -7.78
N GLU A 18 -26.51 16.34 -8.83
CA GLU A 18 -25.82 17.30 -9.73
C GLU A 18 -25.32 18.57 -9.02
N THR A 19 -25.85 18.91 -7.84
CA THR A 19 -25.53 20.12 -7.08
C THR A 19 -24.45 19.95 -6.00
N ASP A 20 -24.17 18.73 -5.53
CA ASP A 20 -23.29 18.48 -4.37
C ASP A 20 -21.83 18.14 -4.74
N GLY A 21 -21.52 18.06 -6.04
CA GLY A 21 -20.21 17.63 -6.53
C GLY A 21 -19.93 16.14 -6.25
N PRO A 22 -18.86 15.58 -6.84
CA PRO A 22 -18.51 14.18 -6.66
C PRO A 22 -17.99 13.92 -5.24
N VAL A 23 -18.61 12.97 -4.52
CA VAL A 23 -18.05 12.44 -3.27
C VAL A 23 -17.10 11.29 -3.63
N VAL A 24 -15.83 11.46 -3.28
CA VAL A 24 -14.78 10.46 -3.51
C VAL A 24 -14.68 9.58 -2.27
N ASP A 25 -15.13 8.33 -2.37
CA ASP A 25 -14.92 7.34 -1.32
C ASP A 25 -13.71 6.46 -1.67
N LYS A 26 -12.77 6.34 -0.73
CA LYS A 26 -11.58 5.49 -0.89
C LYS A 26 -11.84 4.18 -0.18
N GLN A 27 -11.82 3.08 -0.93
CA GLN A 27 -11.87 1.74 -0.37
C GLN A 27 -10.48 1.12 -0.42
N TYR A 28 -10.03 0.60 0.71
CA TYR A 28 -8.77 -0.13 0.81
C TYR A 28 -9.04 -1.63 0.84
N ILE A 29 -8.24 -2.38 0.11
CA ILE A 29 -8.30 -3.84 0.07
C ILE A 29 -6.91 -4.44 0.19
N PHE A 30 -6.81 -5.58 0.86
CA PHE A 30 -5.59 -6.38 0.86
C PHE A 30 -5.53 -7.26 -0.38
N LYS A 31 -4.34 -7.35 -0.97
CA LYS A 31 -4.00 -8.32 -2.00
C LYS A 31 -2.64 -8.92 -1.71
N ASP A 32 -2.47 -10.17 -2.07
CA ASP A 32 -1.15 -10.79 -2.05
C ASP A 32 -0.36 -10.37 -3.29
N VAL A 33 0.90 -9.97 -3.09
CA VAL A 33 1.84 -9.65 -4.17
C VAL A 33 3.09 -10.52 -4.03
N TRP A 34 3.55 -11.04 -5.16
CA TRP A 34 4.77 -11.85 -5.25
C TRP A 34 5.87 -11.03 -5.90
N ILE A 35 6.89 -10.67 -5.12
CA ILE A 35 7.98 -9.80 -5.57
C ILE A 35 9.25 -10.65 -5.77
N ASN A 36 9.99 -10.36 -6.84
CA ASN A 36 11.35 -10.86 -6.97
C ASN A 36 12.31 -9.87 -6.30
N PRO A 37 13.00 -10.25 -5.20
CA PRO A 37 13.91 -9.35 -4.47
C PRO A 37 15.02 -8.78 -5.35
N ALA A 38 15.46 -9.50 -6.38
CA ALA A 38 16.50 -9.04 -7.30
C ALA A 38 16.13 -7.75 -8.06
N TYR A 39 14.85 -7.41 -8.15
CA TYR A 39 14.36 -6.18 -8.79
C TYR A 39 13.98 -5.10 -7.79
N VAL A 40 14.09 -5.35 -6.48
CA VAL A 40 13.79 -4.34 -5.45
C VAL A 40 14.95 -3.37 -5.36
N THR A 41 14.68 -2.09 -5.60
CA THR A 41 15.70 -1.03 -5.57
C THR A 41 15.66 -0.23 -4.27
N LYS A 42 14.48 -0.10 -3.66
CA LYS A 42 14.28 0.70 -2.45
C LYS A 42 13.07 0.19 -1.66
N VAL A 43 13.17 0.25 -0.33
CA VAL A 43 12.03 0.13 0.58
C VAL A 43 12.02 1.35 1.48
N GLU A 44 10.90 2.04 1.58
CA GLU A 44 10.73 3.21 2.44
C GLU A 44 9.36 3.18 3.13
N GLU A 45 9.16 4.07 4.09
CA GLU A 45 7.88 4.21 4.78
C GLU A 45 6.81 4.82 3.87
N ASP A 46 5.58 4.28 3.90
CA ASP A 46 4.43 4.94 3.26
C ASP A 46 3.75 5.89 4.25
N ALA A 47 4.35 7.07 4.42
CA ALA A 47 3.85 8.08 5.37
C ALA A 47 2.40 8.50 5.08
N ALA A 48 1.96 8.47 3.81
CA ALA A 48 0.58 8.80 3.46
C ALA A 48 -0.40 7.77 4.05
N LEU A 49 -0.17 6.47 3.81
CA LEU A 49 -1.02 5.41 4.35
C LEU A 49 -0.92 5.31 5.87
N ASN A 50 0.26 5.49 6.46
CA ASN A 50 0.43 5.50 7.91
C ASN A 50 -0.43 6.61 8.54
N ASN A 51 -0.36 7.83 8.00
CA ASN A 51 -1.15 8.96 8.48
C ASN A 51 -2.65 8.75 8.29
N GLU A 52 -3.09 8.12 7.19
CA GLU A 52 -4.50 7.79 6.98
C GLU A 52 -4.97 6.72 7.98
N ASN A 53 -4.19 5.66 8.22
CA ASN A 53 -4.53 4.57 9.14
C ASN A 53 -4.60 5.01 10.61
N ILE A 54 -3.73 5.94 11.02
CA ILE A 54 -3.73 6.52 12.37
C ILE A 54 -5.03 7.29 12.62
N LYS A 55 -5.52 8.04 11.62
CA LYS A 55 -6.76 8.84 11.73
C LYS A 55 -8.00 7.96 11.77
N LYS A 56 -8.03 6.94 10.90
CA LYS A 56 -9.14 6.00 10.79
C LYS A 56 -8.58 4.69 10.22
N PRO A 57 -8.95 3.53 10.78
CA PRO A 57 -8.53 2.25 10.23
C PRO A 57 -8.90 2.17 8.76
N LEU A 58 -7.89 1.93 7.91
CA LEU A 58 -8.06 1.88 6.44
C LEU A 58 -8.98 0.73 6.02
N ILE A 59 -8.90 -0.38 6.75
CA ILE A 59 -9.68 -1.59 6.52
C ILE A 59 -10.34 -1.97 7.84
N LYS A 60 -11.60 -2.43 7.79
CA LYS A 60 -12.32 -2.88 8.97
C LYS A 60 -11.56 -4.05 9.62
N GLY A 61 -11.20 -3.90 10.90
CA GLY A 61 -10.45 -4.90 11.65
C GLY A 61 -8.92 -4.83 11.50
N LEU A 62 -8.40 -3.88 10.70
CA LEU A 62 -6.97 -3.57 10.70
C LEU A 62 -6.61 -2.77 11.95
N ASP A 63 -5.50 -3.13 12.58
CA ASP A 63 -4.96 -2.35 13.69
C ASP A 63 -4.49 -0.98 13.18
N ASN A 64 -4.87 0.11 13.85
CA ASN A 64 -4.43 1.47 13.54
C ASN A 64 -2.92 1.63 13.74
N ARG A 65 -2.27 0.72 14.48
CA ARG A 65 -0.82 0.64 14.68
C ARG A 65 -0.10 -0.09 13.55
N ALA A 66 -0.84 -0.67 12.59
CA ALA A 66 -0.23 -1.25 11.41
C ALA A 66 0.52 -0.18 10.64
N THR A 67 1.79 -0.47 10.32
CA THR A 67 2.65 0.38 9.51
C THR A 67 2.69 -0.14 8.08
N PHE A 68 2.90 0.77 7.12
CA PHE A 68 3.00 0.46 5.70
C PHE A 68 4.34 0.93 5.15
N SER A 69 4.84 0.19 4.16
CA SER A 69 6.07 0.51 3.43
C SER A 69 5.81 0.53 1.93
N ARG A 70 6.51 1.38 1.20
CA ARG A 70 6.59 1.31 -0.26
C ARG A 70 7.78 0.49 -0.68
N VAL A 71 7.53 -0.54 -1.47
CA VAL A 71 8.55 -1.34 -2.14
C VAL A 71 8.65 -0.86 -3.57
N TYR A 72 9.80 -0.31 -3.93
CA TYR A 72 10.12 0.12 -5.28
C TYR A 72 10.77 -1.03 -6.02
N VAL A 73 10.22 -1.37 -7.17
CA VAL A 73 10.77 -2.37 -8.09
C VAL A 73 11.12 -1.71 -9.41
N SER A 74 12.30 -2.05 -9.92
CA SER A 74 12.76 -1.59 -11.22
C SER A 74 13.32 -2.75 -12.01
N SER A 75 12.86 -2.90 -13.25
CA SER A 75 13.37 -3.88 -14.20
C SER A 75 13.44 -3.24 -15.58
N ASN A 76 14.66 -3.21 -16.14
CA ASN A 76 14.97 -2.61 -17.43
C ASN A 76 14.42 -1.17 -17.53
N ASN A 77 13.28 -0.98 -18.20
CA ASN A 77 12.66 0.32 -18.45
C ASN A 77 11.35 0.56 -17.68
N HIS A 78 10.94 -0.36 -16.80
CA HIS A 78 9.73 -0.22 -16.00
C HIS A 78 10.11 -0.09 -14.53
N SER A 79 9.68 1.02 -13.92
CA SER A 79 9.73 1.23 -12.48
C SER A 79 8.31 1.31 -11.94
N SER A 80 8.03 0.56 -10.89
CA SER A 80 6.75 0.56 -10.20
C SER A 80 6.99 0.53 -8.70
N TYR A 81 5.94 0.79 -7.93
CA TYR A 81 5.98 0.64 -6.48
C TYR A 81 4.70 0.01 -5.97
N PHE A 82 4.82 -0.67 -4.84
CA PHE A 82 3.69 -1.27 -4.14
C PHE A 82 3.73 -0.84 -2.67
N SER A 83 2.59 -0.41 -2.15
CA SER A 83 2.42 -0.20 -0.71
C SER A 83 2.08 -1.52 -0.05
N VAL A 84 2.92 -1.99 0.86
CA VAL A 84 2.80 -3.26 1.56
C VAL A 84 2.66 -3.06 3.06
N VAL A 85 2.05 -4.03 3.73
CA VAL A 85 1.89 -4.05 5.19
C VAL A 85 3.21 -4.46 5.84
N GLY A 86 3.69 -3.64 6.77
CA GLY A 86 4.92 -3.86 7.54
C GLY A 86 5.81 -2.62 7.59
N HIS A 87 6.64 -2.55 8.63
CA HIS A 87 7.69 -1.53 8.76
C HIS A 87 8.84 -1.83 7.79
N PRO A 88 9.55 -0.81 7.24
CA PRO A 88 10.58 -1.03 6.22
C PRO A 88 11.62 -2.08 6.60
N ASN A 89 12.11 -2.05 7.85
CA ASN A 89 13.09 -3.03 8.36
C ASN A 89 12.59 -4.48 8.29
N ILE A 90 11.31 -4.72 8.58
CA ILE A 90 10.69 -6.06 8.53
C ILE A 90 10.51 -6.51 7.07
N VAL A 91 10.15 -5.57 6.20
CA VAL A 91 9.99 -5.86 4.77
C VAL A 91 11.34 -6.18 4.15
N VAL A 92 12.38 -5.41 4.47
CA VAL A 92 13.76 -5.64 4.00
C VAL A 92 14.31 -6.98 4.52
N SER A 93 14.09 -7.31 5.81
CA SER A 93 14.56 -8.59 6.34
C SER A 93 13.94 -9.77 5.60
N LYS A 94 12.63 -9.71 5.32
CA LYS A 94 11.93 -10.72 4.51
C LYS A 94 12.41 -10.77 3.06
N LEU A 95 13.00 -9.70 2.52
CA LEU A 95 13.51 -9.67 1.15
C LEU A 95 14.91 -10.28 1.00
N GLY A 96 15.66 -10.39 2.10
CA GLY A 96 17.03 -10.92 2.14
C GLY A 96 17.16 -12.33 2.70
N GLU A 97 16.05 -12.98 3.09
CA GLU A 97 15.95 -14.42 3.37
C GLU A 97 15.80 -15.22 2.06
#